data_AF-A0A7C6SZ34-F1
#
_entry.id   AF-A0A7C6SZ34-F1
#
_cell.length_a   1.000
_cell.length_b   1.000
_cell.length_c   1.000
_cell.angle_alpha   90.00
_cell.angle_beta   90.00
_cell.angle_gamma   90.00
#
_symmetry.space_group_name_H-M   'P 1'
#
loop_
_entity.id
_entity.type
_entity.pdbx_description
1 polymer ?
#
loop_
_entity_poly.entity_id
_entity_poly.type
_entity_poly.pdbx_seq_one_letter_code
_entity_poly.pdbx_strand_id
1 'polypeptide(L)' 'MAYRWRYGGYAGDSSVTWELSEAPGGTRLRLIAAGIETFPQDNPAFSRESCRAGWEYFLHERLAAFLQGGTP' A
#
# COMPACT_ATOMS: atom_id res chain seq x y z
N MET A 1 -6.39 -7.47 8.33
CA MET A 1 -7.37 -7.72 7.25
C MET A 1 -6.66 -7.67 5.91
N ALA A 2 -6.93 -8.62 5.01
CA ALA A 2 -6.28 -8.71 3.69
C ALA A 2 -7.32 -8.49 2.57
N TYR A 3 -7.00 -7.62 1.62
CA TYR A 3 -7.85 -7.31 0.47
C TYR A 3 -7.13 -7.70 -0.81
N ARG A 4 -7.83 -8.35 -1.74
CA ARG A 4 -7.31 -8.62 -3.08
C ARG A 4 -7.56 -7.39 -3.97
N TRP A 5 -6.57 -7.02 -4.75
CA TRP A 5 -6.58 -5.86 -5.63
C TRP A 5 -6.23 -6.29 -7.06
N ARG A 6 -6.99 -5.77 -8.03
CA ARG A 6 -6.72 -5.88 -9.47
C ARG A 6 -6.78 -4.50 -10.09
N TYR A 7 -5.81 -4.17 -10.95
CA TYR A 7 -5.87 -2.94 -11.75
C TYR A 7 -6.71 -3.21 -13.00
N GLY A 8 -7.77 -2.43 -13.19
CA GLY A 8 -8.60 -2.51 -14.39
C GLY A 8 -7.75 -2.30 -15.66
N GLY A 9 -7.83 -3.24 -16.60
CA GLY A 9 -7.07 -3.19 -17.85
C GLY A 9 -5.66 -3.82 -17.80
N TYR A 10 -5.21 -4.32 -16.64
CA TYR A 10 -3.92 -5.00 -16.49
C TYR A 10 -4.09 -6.41 -15.95
N ALA A 11 -3.29 -7.35 -16.44
CA ALA A 11 -3.20 -8.70 -15.89
C ALA A 11 -2.53 -8.67 -14.51
N GLY A 12 -2.87 -9.63 -13.64
CA GLY A 12 -2.26 -9.76 -12.32
C GLY A 12 -3.24 -9.57 -11.16
N ASP A 13 -2.78 -9.99 -9.99
CA ASP A 13 -3.47 -10.03 -8.71
C ASP A 13 -2.50 -9.64 -7.61
N SER A 14 -2.79 -8.57 -6.88
CA SER A 14 -2.07 -8.26 -5.64
C SER A 14 -2.97 -8.41 -4.43
N SER A 15 -2.35 -8.49 -3.26
CA SER A 15 -3.05 -8.43 -1.99
C SER A 15 -2.40 -7.41 -1.09
N VAL A 16 -3.24 -6.69 -0.34
CA VAL A 16 -2.81 -5.71 0.65
C VAL A 16 -3.34 -6.16 1.99
N THR A 17 -2.42 -6.45 2.92
CA THR A 17 -2.75 -6.81 4.29
C THR A 17 -2.39 -5.68 5.24
N TRP A 18 -3.36 -5.29 6.05
CA TRP A 18 -3.19 -4.33 7.13
C TRP A 18 -3.19 -5.07 8.46
N GLU A 19 -2.09 -4.92 9.20
CA GLU A 19 -1.90 -5.42 10.56
C GLU A 19 -1.77 -4.21 11.48
N LEU A 20 -2.67 -4.13 12.46
CA LEU A 20 -2.70 -3.08 13.46
C LEU A 20 -2.47 -3.72 14.82
N SER A 21 -1.57 -3.14 15.60
CA SER A 21 -1.32 -3.54 16.98
C SER A 21 -1.16 -2.31 17.86
N GLU A 22 -1.53 -2.40 19.13
CA GLU A 22 -1.23 -1.33 20.09
C GLU A 22 0.28 -1.10 20.21
N ALA A 23 0.65 0.16 20.39
CA ALA A 23 1.99 0.57 20.75
C ALA A 23 1.91 1.72 21.76
N PRO A 24 2.90 1.91 22.63
CA PRO A 24 2.92 3.06 23.54
C PRO A 24 2.78 4.37 22.76
N GLY A 25 1.73 5.15 23.06
CA GLY A 25 1.46 6.43 22.39
C GLY A 25 0.80 6.34 21.02
N GLY A 26 0.29 5.17 20.60
CA GLY A 26 -0.47 5.08 19.35
C GLY A 26 -0.74 3.65 18.85
N THR A 27 -0.86 3.53 17.52
CA THR A 27 -1.05 2.25 16.83
C THR A 27 0.14 1.98 15.93
N ARG A 28 0.74 0.79 16.06
CA ARG A 28 1.70 0.30 15.07
C ARG A 28 0.93 -0.28 13.90
N LEU A 29 1.17 0.29 12.72
CA LEU A 29 0.60 -0.18 11.47
C LEU A 29 1.68 -0.87 10.64
N ARG A 30 1.43 -2.12 10.25
CA ARG A 30 2.22 -2.85 9.27
C ARG A 30 1.36 -3.13 8.04
N LEU A 31 1.86 -2.69 6.89
CA LEU A 31 1.25 -2.95 5.60
C LEU A 31 2.11 -3.97 4.83
N ILE A 32 1.46 -4.99 4.28
CA ILE A 32 2.09 -5.98 3.42
C ILE A 32 1.42 -5.91 2.05
N ALA A 33 2.17 -5.54 1.02
CA ALA A 33 1.75 -5.64 -0.37
C ALA A 33 2.46 -6.82 -1.04
N ALA A 34 1.70 -7.80 -1.51
CA ALA A 34 2.20 -9.03 -2.14
C ALA A 34 1.53 -9.27 -3.50
N GLY A 35 2.17 -10.05 -4.38
CA GLY A 35 1.66 -10.34 -5.73
C GLY A 35 2.05 -9.30 -6.79
N ILE A 36 3.05 -8.46 -6.52
CA ILE A 36 3.54 -7.46 -7.49
C ILE A 36 4.11 -8.15 -8.75
N GLU A 37 4.73 -9.31 -8.56
CA GLU A 37 5.26 -10.17 -9.61
C GLU A 37 4.21 -10.69 -10.60
N THR A 38 2.93 -10.59 -10.26
CA THR A 38 1.83 -11.03 -11.13
C THR A 38 1.42 -9.96 -12.15
N PHE A 39 1.83 -8.69 -11.95
CA PHE A 39 1.57 -7.59 -12.87
C PHE A 39 2.54 -7.62 -14.08
N PRO A 40 2.26 -6.85 -15.15
CA PRO A 40 3.15 -6.77 -16.29
C PRO A 40 4.52 -6.23 -15.88
N GLN A 41 5.56 -7.04 -16.11
CA GLN A 41 6.94 -6.72 -15.70
C GLN A 41 7.66 -5.79 -16.69
N ASP A 42 7.06 -5.55 -17.86
CA ASP A 42 7.50 -4.61 -18.88
C ASP A 42 7.02 -3.17 -18.63
N ASN A 43 6.08 -2.97 -17.71
CA ASN A 43 5.59 -1.65 -17.32
C ASN A 43 6.29 -1.16 -16.04
N PRO A 44 7.11 -0.08 -16.12
CA PRO A 44 7.86 0.42 -14.96
C PRO A 44 6.96 0.88 -13.80
N ALA A 45 5.69 1.21 -14.06
CA ALA A 45 4.74 1.58 -13.02
C ALA A 45 4.44 0.44 -12.03
N PHE A 46 4.61 -0.82 -12.45
CA PHE A 46 4.46 -2.00 -11.59
C PHE A 46 5.79 -2.54 -11.06
N SER A 47 6.89 -1.79 -11.23
CA SER A 47 8.15 -2.14 -10.60
C SER A 47 8.01 -2.17 -9.07
N ARG A 48 8.86 -2.96 -8.42
CA ARG A 48 8.89 -3.06 -6.96
C ARG A 48 9.14 -1.69 -6.32
N GLU A 49 10.03 -0.91 -6.92
CA GLU A 49 10.39 0.45 -6.49
C GLU A 49 9.20 1.39 -6.60
N SER A 50 8.47 1.40 -7.72
CA SER A 50 7.27 2.22 -7.90
C SER A 50 6.16 1.82 -6.93
N CYS A 51 5.90 0.52 -6.75
CA CYS A 51 4.90 0.04 -5.81
C CYS A 51 5.25 0.43 -4.37
N ARG A 52 6.53 0.28 -3.98
CA ARG A 52 7.03 0.67 -2.66
C ARG A 52 6.87 2.18 -2.44
N ALA A 53 7.31 3.00 -3.39
CA ALA A 53 7.22 4.45 -3.30
C ALA A 53 5.76 4.93 -3.16
N GLY A 54 4.84 4.33 -3.92
CA GLY A 54 3.40 4.62 -3.79
C GLY A 54 2.87 4.32 -2.39
N TRP A 55 3.21 3.17 -1.80
CA TRP A 55 2.78 2.84 -0.43
C TRP A 55 3.44 3.72 0.62
N GLU A 56 4.72 4.08 0.47
CA GLU A 56 5.40 5.01 1.38
C GLU A 56 4.70 6.38 1.38
N TYR A 57 4.35 6.91 0.21
CA TYR A 57 3.57 8.14 0.08
C TYR A 57 2.20 8.04 0.77
N PHE A 58 1.44 6.97 0.51
CA PHE A 58 0.12 6.81 1.11
C PHE A 58 0.17 6.70 2.64
N LEU A 59 1.15 5.97 3.18
CA LEU A 59 1.25 5.74 4.62
C LEU A 59 1.83 6.94 5.37
N HIS A 60 2.92 7.52 4.87
CA HIS A 60 3.66 8.53 5.61
C HIS A 60 3.17 9.95 5.35
N GLU A 61 2.54 10.21 4.20
CA GLU A 61 2.03 11.53 3.88
C GLU A 61 0.50 11.57 3.97
N ARG A 62 -0.20 10.77 3.15
CA ARG A 62 -1.66 10.92 3.02
C ARG A 62 -2.43 10.43 4.23
N LEU A 63 -2.12 9.23 4.74
CA LEU A 63 -2.77 8.68 5.92
C LEU A 63 -2.41 9.50 7.17
N ALA A 64 -1.14 9.87 7.33
CA ALA A 64 -0.70 10.71 8.44
C ALA A 64 -1.40 12.07 8.45
N ALA A 65 -1.47 12.75 7.30
CA ALA A 65 -2.17 14.03 7.18
C ALA A 65 -3.67 13.90 7.51
N PHE A 66 -4.33 12.86 6.96
CA PHE A 66 -5.74 12.60 7.23
C PHE A 66 -6.02 12.39 8.74
N LEU A 67 -5.18 11.60 9.42
CA LEU A 67 -5.34 11.34 10.86
C LEU A 67 -5.04 12.56 11.73
N GLN A 68 -4.19 13.47 11.27
CA GLN A 68 -3.87 14.73 11.96
C GLN A 68 -4.91 15.84 11.71
N GLY A 69 -5.96 15.56 10.95
CA GLY A 69 -6.99 16.56 10.60
C GLY A 69 -6.57 17.54 9.51
N GLY A 70 -5.51 17.22 8.75
CA GLY A 70 -5.16 17.94 7.53
C GLY A 70 -6.22 17.69 6.45
N THR A 71 -6.84 18.75 5.95
CA THR A 71 -7.75 18.72 4.80
C THR A 71 -7.06 18.04 3.60
N PRO A 72 -7.74 17.16 2.82
CA PRO A 72 -7.14 16.35 1.76
C PRO A 72 -6.45 17.13 0.64
#